data_AF-A0A2J6HGY0-F1
#
_entry.id   AF-A0A2J6HGY0-F1
#
_cell.length_a   1.000
_cell.length_b   1.000
_cell.length_c   1.000
_cell.angle_alpha   90.00
_cell.angle_beta   90.00
_cell.angle_gamma   90.00
#
_symmetry.space_group_name_H-M   'P 1'
#
loop_
_entity.id
_entity.type
_entity.pdbx_description
1 polymer ?
#
loop_
_entity_poly.entity_id
_entity_poly.type
_entity_poly.pdbx_seq_one_letter_code
_entity_poly.pdbx_strand_id
1 'polypeptide(L)'
;MRAFLLFALLSISFLSFAQKDIQGFWHDSPHVGSGYGEYYAFYDNMNFTYSTNSMDCDQRLQSFSGVYSVEGDSVFLYIREINIIIGGTIKEDVTSCYNGFYIEGGEYLKIETRKDYVRKYIISFSTYFEEDLEYTTICINGKTYYRLGTDPSVYINE
;
A
#
# COMPACT_ATOMS: atom_id res chain seq x y z
N MET A 1 59.92 -10.33 -11.06
CA MET A 1 58.96 -9.80 -10.07
C MET A 1 57.60 -9.67 -10.76
N ARG A 2 56.67 -10.60 -10.55
CA ARG A 2 55.33 -10.57 -11.15
C ARG A 2 54.35 -10.14 -10.05
N ALA A 3 53.77 -8.94 -10.20
CA ALA A 3 52.76 -8.43 -9.29
C ALA A 3 51.43 -9.17 -9.56
N PHE A 4 50.95 -9.91 -8.56
CA PHE A 4 49.59 -10.44 -8.54
C PHE A 4 48.65 -9.32 -8.10
N LEU A 5 47.83 -8.81 -9.01
CA LEU A 5 46.70 -7.95 -8.68
C LEU A 5 45.59 -8.82 -8.10
N LEU A 6 45.43 -8.79 -6.77
CA LEU A 6 44.26 -9.33 -6.08
C LEU A 6 43.08 -8.38 -6.32
N PHE A 7 42.17 -8.78 -7.21
CA PHE A 7 40.85 -8.17 -7.32
C PHE A 7 40.01 -8.64 -6.12
N ALA A 8 39.85 -7.78 -5.12
CA ALA A 8 38.88 -7.99 -4.06
C ALA A 8 37.46 -7.87 -4.66
N LEU A 9 36.79 -9.00 -4.82
CA LEU A 9 35.36 -9.04 -5.11
C LEU A 9 34.62 -8.49 -3.88
N LEU A 10 34.30 -7.19 -3.92
CA LEU A 10 33.30 -6.61 -3.03
C LEU A 10 31.96 -7.26 -3.39
N SER A 11 31.55 -8.27 -2.64
CA SER A 11 30.18 -8.76 -2.67
C SER A 11 29.29 -7.67 -2.09
N ILE A 12 28.62 -6.91 -2.97
CA ILE A 12 27.53 -6.02 -2.58
C ILE A 12 26.38 -6.92 -2.15
N SER A 13 26.24 -7.13 -0.85
CA SER A 13 25.10 -7.83 -0.27
C SER A 13 23.86 -6.96 -0.47
N PHE A 14 23.09 -7.22 -1.52
CA PHE A 14 21.74 -6.67 -1.61
C PHE A 14 20.91 -7.32 -0.50
N LEU A 15 20.50 -6.53 0.49
CA LEU A 15 19.51 -6.95 1.47
C LEU A 15 18.20 -7.23 0.72
N SER A 16 17.80 -8.50 0.65
CA SER A 16 16.45 -8.89 0.24
C SER A 16 15.51 -8.69 1.42
N PHE A 17 14.37 -8.05 1.19
CA PHE A 17 13.35 -7.94 2.23
C PHE A 17 12.65 -9.29 2.44
N ALA A 18 12.37 -9.62 3.69
CA ALA A 18 11.57 -10.79 4.04
C ALA A 18 10.08 -10.45 4.01
N GLN A 19 9.24 -11.47 3.78
CA GLN A 19 7.77 -11.36 3.88
C GLN A 19 7.31 -10.73 5.20
N LYS A 20 8.03 -11.00 6.29
CA LYS A 20 7.72 -10.48 7.63
C LYS A 20 7.96 -8.97 7.75
N ASP A 21 8.89 -8.42 6.97
CA ASP A 21 9.30 -7.02 7.10
C ASP A 21 8.18 -6.07 6.64
N ILE A 22 7.40 -6.48 5.63
CA ILE A 22 6.28 -5.69 5.09
C ILE A 22 4.96 -5.86 5.85
N GLN A 23 4.84 -6.80 6.79
CA GLN A 23 3.57 -7.02 7.52
C GLN A 23 3.11 -5.75 8.27
N GLY A 24 1.82 -5.57 8.47
CA GLY A 24 1.27 -4.42 9.22
C GLY A 24 0.47 -3.45 8.38
N PHE A 25 0.06 -2.38 9.04
CA PHE A 25 -0.80 -1.32 8.50
C PHE A 25 0.05 -0.13 8.07
N TRP A 26 0.01 0.19 6.79
CA TRP A 26 0.80 1.21 6.12
C TRP A 26 -0.11 2.28 5.54
N HIS A 27 -0.09 3.47 6.12
CA HIS A 27 -0.98 4.57 5.79
C HIS A 27 -0.22 5.68 5.08
N ASP A 28 -0.87 6.46 4.22
CA ASP A 28 -0.19 7.52 3.44
C ASP A 28 0.19 8.78 4.26
N SER A 29 -0.16 8.79 5.54
CA SER A 29 0.21 9.80 6.53
C SER A 29 0.65 9.12 7.84
N PRO A 30 1.57 9.73 8.61
CA PRO A 30 1.96 9.23 9.94
C PRO A 30 0.82 9.28 10.98
N HIS A 31 -0.30 9.95 10.65
CA HIS A 31 -1.46 10.11 11.52
C HIS A 31 -2.77 9.84 10.79
N VAL A 32 -3.77 9.34 11.53
CA VAL A 32 -5.15 9.19 11.06
C VAL A 32 -5.95 10.40 11.54
N GLY A 33 -6.55 11.12 10.60
CA GLY A 33 -7.40 12.29 10.89
C GLY A 33 -8.87 11.92 11.02
N SER A 34 -9.73 12.71 10.39
CA SER A 34 -11.19 12.50 10.35
C SER A 34 -11.63 11.32 9.47
N GLY A 35 -10.71 10.80 8.65
CA GLY A 35 -10.89 9.65 7.78
C GLY A 35 -9.53 8.99 7.51
N TYR A 36 -9.57 7.82 6.90
CA TYR A 36 -8.37 7.15 6.43
C TYR A 36 -7.97 7.72 5.07
N GLY A 37 -6.70 8.09 4.93
CA GLY A 37 -6.09 8.24 3.62
C GLY A 37 -5.89 6.88 2.96
N GLU A 38 -5.10 6.85 1.88
CA GLU A 38 -4.80 5.56 1.23
C GLU A 38 -3.96 4.67 2.15
N TYR A 39 -4.23 3.37 2.13
CA TYR A 39 -3.45 2.43 2.94
C TYR A 39 -3.28 1.05 2.30
N TYR A 40 -2.23 0.37 2.73
CA TYR A 40 -2.03 -1.07 2.58
C TYR A 40 -2.07 -1.75 3.95
N ALA A 41 -2.73 -2.90 4.01
CA ALA A 41 -2.67 -3.82 5.14
C ALA A 41 -2.10 -5.16 4.65
N PHE A 42 -0.98 -5.59 5.22
CA PHE A 42 -0.33 -6.85 4.91
C PHE A 42 -0.39 -7.78 6.13
N TYR A 43 -1.11 -8.89 6.00
CA TYR A 43 -1.40 -9.80 7.10
C TYR A 43 -0.38 -10.95 7.17
N ASP A 44 -0.29 -11.60 8.34
CA ASP A 44 0.63 -12.72 8.56
C ASP A 44 0.29 -13.97 7.73
N ASN A 45 -0.98 -14.14 7.38
CA ASN A 45 -1.52 -15.21 6.55
C ASN A 45 -1.34 -14.99 5.03
N MET A 46 -0.53 -14.00 4.63
CA MET A 46 -0.27 -13.62 3.24
C MET A 46 -1.45 -12.97 2.52
N ASN A 47 -2.52 -12.61 3.22
CA ASN A 47 -3.55 -11.74 2.65
C ASN A 47 -3.08 -10.28 2.64
N PHE A 48 -3.63 -9.49 1.74
CA PHE A 48 -3.49 -8.05 1.77
C PHE A 48 -4.79 -7.35 1.40
N THR A 49 -4.90 -6.10 1.85
CA THR A 49 -5.92 -5.15 1.42
C THR A 49 -5.24 -3.83 1.07
N TYR A 50 -5.68 -3.21 -0.02
CA TYR A 50 -5.44 -1.81 -0.33
C TYR A 50 -6.77 -1.07 -0.33
N SER A 51 -6.80 0.11 0.28
CA SER A 51 -7.94 1.02 0.22
C SER A 51 -7.48 2.38 -0.27
N THR A 52 -8.35 3.03 -1.04
CA THR A 52 -8.17 4.43 -1.43
C THR A 52 -8.55 5.36 -0.27
N ASN A 53 -8.25 6.65 -0.42
CA ASN A 53 -8.58 7.67 0.56
C ASN A 53 -10.10 7.77 0.74
N SER A 54 -10.58 7.57 1.97
CA SER A 54 -12.01 7.57 2.28
C SER A 54 -12.66 8.95 2.12
N MET A 55 -11.85 10.01 2.03
CA MET A 55 -12.32 11.39 1.87
C MET A 55 -12.36 11.84 0.40
N ASP A 56 -11.83 11.05 -0.53
CA ASP A 56 -11.90 11.31 -1.98
C ASP A 56 -13.17 10.68 -2.56
N CYS A 57 -14.31 11.34 -2.35
CA CYS A 57 -15.63 10.75 -2.62
C CYS A 57 -15.99 10.61 -4.11
N ASP A 58 -15.15 11.09 -5.03
CA ASP A 58 -15.31 10.90 -6.47
C ASP A 58 -14.44 9.75 -7.04
N GLN A 59 -13.66 9.09 -6.18
CA GLN A 59 -12.80 8.01 -6.60
C GLN A 59 -13.64 6.77 -6.92
N ARG A 60 -13.47 6.19 -8.11
CA ARG A 60 -14.27 5.02 -8.51
C ARG A 60 -13.75 3.73 -7.90
N LEU A 61 -12.44 3.50 -8.00
CA LEU A 61 -11.81 2.39 -7.30
C LEU A 61 -11.86 2.70 -5.81
N GLN A 62 -12.40 1.78 -5.01
CA GLN A 62 -12.52 1.95 -3.56
C GLN A 62 -11.47 1.13 -2.84
N SER A 63 -11.30 -0.13 -3.24
CA SER A 63 -10.31 -1.03 -2.66
C SER A 63 -10.01 -2.20 -3.58
N PHE A 64 -8.91 -2.89 -3.29
CA PHE A 64 -8.67 -4.23 -3.83
C PHE A 64 -7.92 -5.08 -2.81
N SER A 65 -8.16 -6.38 -2.82
CA SER A 65 -7.59 -7.32 -1.86
C SER A 65 -7.23 -8.64 -2.53
N GLY A 66 -6.44 -9.44 -1.84
CA GLY A 66 -6.00 -10.74 -2.34
C GLY A 66 -4.87 -11.31 -1.51
N VAL A 67 -3.94 -12.00 -2.17
CA VAL A 67 -2.75 -12.55 -1.52
C VAL A 67 -1.49 -11.87 -2.03
N TYR A 68 -0.45 -11.81 -1.22
CA TYR A 68 0.81 -11.18 -1.58
C TYR A 68 2.03 -12.06 -1.31
N SER A 69 3.10 -11.84 -2.09
CA SER A 69 4.43 -12.40 -1.83
C SER A 69 5.49 -11.32 -1.97
N VAL A 70 6.61 -11.48 -1.25
CA VAL A 70 7.79 -10.61 -1.36
C VAL A 70 8.95 -11.42 -1.93
N GLU A 71 9.57 -10.91 -2.99
CA GLU A 71 10.78 -11.48 -3.59
C GLU A 71 11.80 -10.36 -3.80
N GLY A 72 12.88 -10.36 -3.02
CA GLY A 72 13.90 -9.32 -3.10
C GLY A 72 13.38 -7.95 -2.68
N ASP A 73 13.40 -7.00 -3.62
CA ASP A 73 12.91 -5.62 -3.47
C ASP A 73 11.50 -5.43 -4.04
N SER A 74 10.77 -6.52 -4.25
CA SER A 74 9.51 -6.49 -4.96
C SER A 74 8.40 -7.16 -4.15
N VAL A 75 7.23 -6.52 -4.12
CA VAL A 75 5.99 -7.15 -3.65
C VAL A 75 5.11 -7.49 -4.86
N PHE A 76 4.58 -8.71 -4.88
CA PHE A 76 3.65 -9.21 -5.86
C PHE A 76 2.27 -9.31 -5.21
N LEU A 77 1.31 -8.58 -5.75
CA LEU A 77 -0.07 -8.55 -5.30
C LEU A 77 -0.92 -9.36 -6.28
N TYR A 78 -1.34 -10.55 -5.86
CA TYR A 78 -2.28 -11.39 -6.59
C TYR A 78 -3.69 -10.98 -6.20
N ILE A 79 -4.21 -9.99 -6.90
CA ILE A 79 -5.53 -9.41 -6.63
C ILE A 79 -6.57 -10.50 -6.87
N ARG A 80 -7.57 -10.55 -5.97
CA ARG A 80 -8.69 -11.49 -5.99
C ARG A 80 -10.00 -10.75 -6.06
N GLU A 81 -10.11 -9.65 -5.33
CA GLU A 81 -11.31 -8.82 -5.25
C GLU A 81 -10.96 -7.36 -5.55
N ILE A 82 -11.83 -6.69 -6.30
CA ILE A 82 -11.82 -5.25 -6.51
C ILE A 82 -13.20 -4.70 -6.12
N ASN A 83 -13.24 -3.69 -5.28
CA ASN A 83 -14.44 -2.93 -4.97
C ASN A 83 -14.39 -1.61 -5.74
N ILE A 84 -15.43 -1.34 -6.53
CA ILE A 84 -15.47 -0.18 -7.44
C ILE A 84 -16.89 0.40 -7.51
N ILE A 85 -17.00 1.70 -7.73
CA ILE A 85 -18.26 2.39 -8.03
C ILE A 85 -18.42 2.52 -9.55
N ILE A 86 -19.47 1.90 -10.09
CA ILE A 86 -19.85 1.99 -11.50
C ILE A 86 -21.05 2.94 -11.70
N GLY A 87 -21.18 3.50 -12.90
CA GLY A 87 -22.26 4.45 -13.20
C GLY A 87 -22.15 5.76 -12.43
N GLY A 88 -23.28 6.42 -12.20
CA GLY A 88 -23.36 7.70 -11.50
C GLY A 88 -22.69 8.88 -12.22
N THR A 89 -22.89 10.07 -11.67
CA THR A 89 -22.31 11.33 -12.17
C THR A 89 -21.53 12.03 -11.08
N ILE A 90 -20.40 12.63 -11.44
CA ILE A 90 -19.63 13.47 -10.51
C ILE A 90 -20.42 14.76 -10.27
N LYS A 91 -20.60 15.11 -9.00
CA LYS A 91 -21.25 16.33 -8.52
C LYS A 91 -20.32 17.06 -7.57
N GLU A 92 -20.45 18.38 -7.50
CA GLU A 92 -19.75 19.19 -6.49
C GLU A 92 -20.32 18.91 -5.09
N ASP A 93 -19.42 18.72 -4.13
CA ASP A 93 -19.71 18.75 -2.70
C ASP A 93 -18.98 19.94 -2.06
N VAL A 94 -19.72 20.77 -1.35
CA VAL A 94 -19.20 21.95 -0.64
C VAL A 94 -18.99 21.70 0.85
N THR A 95 -19.17 20.46 1.32
CA THR A 95 -19.24 20.14 2.75
C THR A 95 -18.26 19.08 3.23
N SER A 96 -18.27 17.87 2.67
CA SER A 96 -17.74 16.68 3.36
C SER A 96 -16.54 16.01 2.67
N CYS A 97 -16.46 16.10 1.34
CA CYS A 97 -15.41 15.46 0.56
C CYS A 97 -14.16 16.33 0.45
N TYR A 98 -13.00 15.73 0.65
CA TYR A 98 -11.71 16.44 0.65
C TYR A 98 -11.44 17.11 -0.70
N ASN A 99 -11.79 16.45 -1.80
CA ASN A 99 -11.60 16.96 -3.15
C ASN A 99 -12.76 17.82 -3.66
N GLY A 100 -13.81 18.02 -2.86
CA GLY A 100 -14.98 18.82 -3.21
C GLY A 100 -15.92 18.20 -4.24
N PHE A 101 -15.81 16.89 -4.48
CA PHE A 101 -16.67 16.17 -5.43
C PHE A 101 -17.14 14.84 -4.87
N TYR A 102 -18.28 14.34 -5.35
CA TYR A 102 -18.79 13.01 -5.04
C TYR A 102 -19.49 12.36 -6.24
N ILE A 103 -19.64 11.04 -6.22
CA ILE A 103 -20.43 10.30 -7.22
C ILE A 103 -21.89 10.19 -6.77
N GLU A 104 -22.80 10.87 -7.46
CA GLU A 104 -24.24 10.73 -7.27
C GLU A 104 -24.79 9.57 -8.13
N GLY A 105 -25.57 8.67 -7.53
CA GLY A 105 -26.25 7.58 -8.23
C GLY A 105 -25.31 6.48 -8.75
N GLY A 106 -24.11 6.36 -8.18
CA GLY A 106 -23.21 5.25 -8.45
C GLY A 106 -23.61 3.97 -7.71
N GLU A 107 -23.29 2.82 -8.27
CA GLU A 107 -23.52 1.51 -7.65
C GLU A 107 -22.20 0.88 -7.24
N TYR A 108 -22.14 0.35 -6.01
CA TYR A 108 -21.00 -0.44 -5.54
C TYR A 108 -21.03 -1.82 -6.17
N LEU A 109 -19.92 -2.16 -6.84
CA LEU A 109 -19.71 -3.46 -7.43
C LEU A 109 -18.45 -4.09 -6.85
N LYS A 110 -18.62 -5.33 -6.39
CA LYS A 110 -17.54 -6.24 -6.02
C LYS A 110 -17.22 -7.15 -7.20
N ILE A 111 -15.98 -7.11 -7.68
CA ILE A 111 -15.52 -7.86 -8.84
C ILE A 111 -14.50 -8.91 -8.38
N GLU A 112 -14.83 -10.18 -8.60
CA GLU A 112 -13.83 -11.25 -8.52
C GLU A 112 -12.95 -11.23 -9.77
N THR A 113 -11.64 -11.28 -9.55
CA THR A 113 -10.64 -11.22 -10.62
C THR A 113 -10.13 -12.60 -11.00
N ARG A 114 -9.51 -12.69 -12.17
CA ARG A 114 -8.86 -13.92 -12.62
C ARG A 114 -7.61 -14.21 -11.78
N LYS A 115 -7.24 -15.49 -11.69
CA LYS A 115 -6.13 -15.94 -10.84
C LYS A 115 -4.76 -15.35 -11.19
N ASP A 116 -4.60 -14.89 -12.42
CA ASP A 116 -3.40 -14.30 -13.01
C ASP A 116 -3.38 -12.76 -12.98
N TYR A 117 -4.36 -12.10 -12.36
CA TYR A 117 -4.34 -10.65 -12.21
C TYR A 117 -3.36 -10.25 -11.10
N VAL A 118 -2.10 -10.03 -11.49
CA VAL A 118 -0.98 -9.73 -10.58
C VAL A 118 -0.44 -8.33 -10.83
N ARG A 119 -0.17 -7.59 -9.75
CA ARG A 119 0.62 -6.35 -9.79
C ARG A 119 1.96 -6.57 -9.11
N LYS A 120 3.03 -6.10 -9.74
CA LYS A 120 4.37 -6.07 -9.14
C LYS A 120 4.70 -4.62 -8.78
N TYR A 121 5.12 -4.39 -7.54
CA TYR A 121 5.62 -3.11 -7.09
C TYR A 121 7.03 -3.26 -6.53
N ILE A 122 7.92 -2.34 -6.90
CA ILE A 122 9.20 -2.19 -6.22
C ILE A 122 8.93 -1.54 -4.87
N ILE A 123 9.60 -2.07 -3.84
CA ILE A 123 9.51 -1.61 -2.46
C ILE A 123 10.89 -1.22 -1.92
N SER A 124 10.90 -0.22 -1.05
CA SER A 124 12.07 0.12 -0.24
C SER A 124 11.62 0.56 1.15
N PHE A 125 12.39 0.19 2.17
CA PHE A 125 12.16 0.65 3.54
C PHE A 125 13.07 1.81 3.87
N SER A 126 12.55 2.74 4.65
CA SER A 126 13.31 3.86 5.21
C SER A 126 12.76 4.24 6.57
N THR A 127 13.49 5.11 7.26
CA THR A 127 13.02 5.75 8.48
C THR A 127 12.75 7.22 8.18
N TYR A 128 11.59 7.71 8.60
CA TYR A 128 11.24 9.13 8.57
C TYR A 128 11.26 9.69 9.99
N PHE A 129 11.77 10.91 10.15
CA PHE A 129 11.83 11.61 11.42
C PHE A 129 11.02 12.91 11.32
N GLU A 130 10.12 13.11 12.27
CA GLU A 130 9.36 14.35 12.44
C GLU A 130 9.43 14.75 13.89
N GLU A 131 10.02 15.93 14.16
CA GLU A 131 10.37 16.36 15.51
C GLU A 131 11.24 15.29 16.21
N ASP A 132 10.72 14.68 17.29
CA ASP A 132 11.35 13.61 18.08
C ASP A 132 10.72 12.23 17.82
N LEU A 133 9.86 12.10 16.80
CA LEU A 133 9.18 10.86 16.44
C LEU A 133 9.88 10.15 15.28
N GLU A 134 10.05 8.84 15.44
CA GLU A 134 10.62 7.95 14.42
C GLU A 134 9.51 7.09 13.80
N TYR A 135 9.39 7.14 12.48
CA TYR A 135 8.44 6.33 11.72
C TYR A 135 9.15 5.35 10.82
N THR A 136 8.78 4.06 10.92
CA THR A 136 9.11 3.10 9.87
C THR A 136 8.26 3.40 8.65
N THR A 137 8.91 3.51 7.49
CA THR A 137 8.24 3.82 6.22
C THR A 137 8.55 2.78 5.16
N ILE A 138 7.62 2.60 4.24
CA ILE A 138 7.80 1.82 3.02
C ILE A 138 7.41 2.67 1.81
N CYS A 139 8.26 2.70 0.79
CA CYS A 139 7.90 3.21 -0.52
C CYS A 139 7.33 2.06 -1.34
N ILE A 140 6.09 2.17 -1.81
CA ILE A 140 5.46 1.19 -2.70
C ILE A 140 5.13 1.93 -3.99
N ASN A 141 5.74 1.52 -5.11
CA ASN A 141 5.52 2.14 -6.42
C ASN A 141 5.73 3.67 -6.46
N GLY A 142 6.73 4.16 -5.71
CA GLY A 142 7.07 5.58 -5.68
C GLY A 142 6.26 6.43 -4.69
N LYS A 143 5.29 5.85 -3.96
CA LYS A 143 4.56 6.53 -2.88
C LYS A 143 5.02 5.99 -1.51
N THR A 144 5.31 6.90 -0.60
CA THR A 144 5.68 6.57 0.79
C THR A 144 4.44 6.30 1.64
N TYR A 145 4.51 5.27 2.46
CA TYR A 145 3.55 4.93 3.49
C TYR A 145 4.24 4.74 4.84
N TYR A 146 3.54 5.08 5.91
CA TYR A 146 3.99 5.07 7.29
C TYR A 146 3.37 3.88 8.02
N ARG A 147 4.19 3.10 8.73
CA ARG A 147 3.69 1.98 9.53
C ARG A 147 3.01 2.53 10.78
N LEU A 148 1.70 2.37 10.90
CA LEU A 148 0.98 2.76 12.12
C LEU A 148 0.91 1.62 13.13
N GLY A 149 0.93 0.37 12.66
CA GLY A 149 0.93 -0.80 13.54
C GLY A 149 1.35 -2.08 12.84
N THR A 150 1.71 -3.10 13.63
CA THR A 150 2.15 -4.41 13.12
C THR A 150 1.00 -5.39 12.92
N ASP A 151 -0.13 -5.18 13.60
CA ASP A 151 -1.37 -5.94 13.39
C ASP A 151 -2.39 -5.05 12.66
N PRO A 152 -2.66 -5.30 11.36
CA PRO A 152 -3.63 -4.50 10.62
C PRO A 152 -5.07 -4.61 11.14
N SER A 153 -5.40 -5.69 11.83
CA SER A 153 -6.76 -5.96 12.34
C SER A 153 -7.20 -4.96 13.41
N VAL A 154 -6.25 -4.26 14.04
CA VAL A 154 -6.54 -3.18 15.00
C VAL A 154 -7.13 -1.94 14.31
N TYR A 155 -6.83 -1.73 13.02
CA TYR A 155 -7.21 -0.52 12.28
C TYR A 155 -8.41 -0.75 11.36
N ILE A 156 -8.57 -1.98 10.87
CA ILE A 156 -9.60 -2.36 9.92
C ILE A 156 -10.65 -3.17 10.68
N ASN A 157 -11.77 -2.53 11.01
CA ASN A 157 -12.96 -3.22 11.49
C ASN A 157 -13.68 -3.82 10.27
N GLU A 158 -13.79 -5.15 10.22
CA GLU A 158 -14.66 -5.87 9.28
C GLU A 158 -16.16 -5.59 9.55
#